data_AF-A0A7S4VCS7-F1
#
_entry.id   AF-A0A7S4VCS7-F1
#
_cell.length_a   1.000
_cell.length_b   1.000
_cell.length_c   1.000
_cell.angle_alpha   90.00
_cell.angle_beta   90.00
_cell.angle_gamma   90.00
#
_symmetry.space_group_name_H-M   'P 1'
#
loop_
_entity.id
_entity.type
_entity.pdbx_description
1 polymer ?
#
loop_
_entity_poly.entity_id
_entity_poly.type
_entity_poly.pdbx_seq_one_letter_code
_entity_poly.pdbx_strand_id
1 'polypeptide(L)'
;MGPMMMGGMGGMPSAMPMMNPMMMMNPMMGMMMMQANMRNMANMQVPNIQAPPVPVAGGEAASSEPAKLLDPKVKAICRDFSIDDATCGKLHDAMKDREDFDEDIQALYKVMERATRDGKKPLEAMLTQIRAIKSGRFAGKELLDPDIWAFIEKYNLDDRVINRLIQTLKSRRGKKKEDLKALDERLGNASQPTGLGLLVRLLEGLEETGRLPSPPRRLGGSGRFHPTGTFLNPREEREQKGRGRDEDWHHSRGGSRSRSRGYRR
;
A
#
# COMPACT_ATOMS: atom_id res chain seq x y z
N MET A 1 -26.18 -23.96 -55.02
CA MET A 1 -26.38 -22.50 -55.09
C MET A 1 -25.35 -21.83 -54.19
N GLY A 2 -24.26 -21.32 -54.79
CA GLY A 2 -23.38 -20.33 -54.14
C GLY A 2 -24.08 -18.96 -54.08
N PRO A 3 -23.50 -17.96 -53.39
CA PRO A 3 -22.38 -17.19 -53.96
C PRO A 3 -21.23 -16.87 -52.95
N MET A 4 -19.97 -16.90 -53.41
CA MET A 4 -19.04 -15.76 -53.66
C MET A 4 -18.43 -15.13 -52.39
N MET A 5 -17.13 -15.30 -52.09
CA MET A 5 -15.95 -14.57 -52.62
C MET A 5 -15.98 -13.05 -52.36
N MET A 6 -15.22 -12.60 -51.36
CA MET A 6 -14.39 -11.37 -51.35
C MET A 6 -13.36 -11.55 -50.21
N GLY A 7 -12.06 -11.38 -50.37
CA GLY A 7 -11.31 -10.69 -51.40
C GLY A 7 -10.70 -9.40 -50.83
N GLY A 8 -9.47 -9.51 -50.34
CA GLY A 8 -8.46 -8.45 -50.48
C GLY A 8 -8.47 -7.28 -49.49
N MET A 9 -7.32 -6.60 -49.50
CA MET A 9 -6.92 -5.40 -48.76
C MET A 9 -6.45 -5.66 -47.32
N GLY A 10 -5.25 -5.31 -46.91
CA GLY A 10 -4.19 -4.56 -47.57
C GLY A 10 -3.15 -4.28 -46.49
N GLY A 11 -1.89 -4.62 -46.78
CA GLY A 11 -0.77 -4.26 -45.94
C GLY A 11 -0.60 -2.75 -45.89
N MET A 12 -0.46 -2.21 -44.68
CA MET A 12 0.21 -0.94 -44.44
C MET A 12 1.28 -1.17 -43.37
N PRO A 13 2.56 -1.17 -43.72
CA PRO A 13 3.61 -1.00 -42.73
C PRO A 13 3.58 0.47 -42.28
N SER A 14 3.12 0.71 -41.05
CA SER A 14 3.33 1.99 -40.40
C SER A 14 4.82 2.18 -40.17
N ALA A 15 5.44 2.94 -41.07
CA ALA A 15 6.75 3.53 -40.90
C ALA A 15 6.71 4.41 -39.64
N MET A 16 7.34 3.94 -38.56
CA MET A 16 7.65 4.81 -37.43
C MET A 16 8.93 5.60 -37.74
N PRO A 17 8.94 6.92 -37.54
CA PRO A 17 10.12 7.75 -37.73
C PRO A 17 11.20 7.36 -36.71
N MET A 18 12.42 7.14 -37.22
CA MET A 18 13.63 7.02 -36.42
C MET A 18 13.80 8.26 -35.55
N MET A 19 13.65 8.11 -34.23
CA MET A 19 14.10 9.12 -33.26
C MET A 19 15.55 8.83 -32.85
N ASN A 20 16.36 9.90 -32.95
CA ASN A 20 17.78 10.00 -32.67
C ASN A 20 18.29 9.21 -31.43
N PRO A 21 19.39 8.45 -31.57
CA PRO A 21 20.10 7.87 -30.44
C PRO A 21 21.27 8.77 -30.04
N MET A 22 21.01 9.89 -29.35
CA MET A 22 22.05 10.62 -28.61
C MET A 22 21.43 11.51 -27.53
N MET A 23 21.21 10.95 -26.34
CA MET A 23 21.33 11.65 -25.05
C MET A 23 21.53 10.59 -23.95
N MET A 24 22.67 9.89 -23.99
CA MET A 24 23.24 9.30 -22.77
C MET A 24 23.76 10.45 -21.90
N MET A 25 22.85 11.07 -21.15
CA MET A 25 23.22 12.06 -20.15
C MET A 25 23.47 11.35 -18.82
N ASN A 26 24.69 11.56 -18.29
CA ASN A 26 25.15 11.06 -17.01
C ASN A 26 24.11 11.29 -15.87
N PRO A 27 23.70 10.25 -15.13
CA PRO A 27 22.74 10.39 -14.03
C PRO A 27 23.28 11.18 -12.82
N MET A 28 24.56 11.57 -12.83
CA MET A 28 25.19 12.29 -11.71
C MET A 28 25.02 13.81 -11.78
N MET A 29 24.64 14.39 -12.94
CA MET A 29 24.56 15.85 -13.10
C MET A 29 23.18 16.44 -12.77
N GLY A 30 22.11 15.63 -12.85
CA GLY A 30 20.74 16.05 -12.52
C GLY A 30 20.52 16.32 -11.03
N MET A 31 21.25 15.63 -10.15
CA MET A 31 21.08 15.79 -8.69
C MET A 31 21.73 17.07 -8.15
N MET A 32 22.70 17.66 -8.87
CA MET A 32 23.45 18.82 -8.40
C MET A 32 22.74 20.16 -8.69
N MET A 33 21.95 20.25 -9.77
CA MET A 33 21.18 21.47 -10.07
C MET A 33 19.94 21.64 -9.18
N MET A 34 19.32 20.56 -8.71
CA MET A 34 18.14 20.67 -7.84
C MET A 34 18.50 21.16 -6.43
N GLN A 35 19.72 20.87 -5.95
CA GLN A 35 20.20 21.30 -4.64
C GLN A 35 20.59 22.80 -4.61
N ALA A 36 21.01 23.37 -5.74
CA ALA A 36 21.31 24.79 -5.86
C ALA A 36 20.04 25.66 -5.81
N ASN A 37 18.94 25.20 -6.41
CA ASN A 37 17.69 25.96 -6.44
C ASN A 37 16.94 25.93 -5.09
N MET A 38 17.15 24.89 -4.26
CA MET A 38 16.56 24.83 -2.91
C MET A 38 17.26 25.77 -1.91
N ARG A 39 18.53 26.14 -2.15
CA ARG A 39 19.28 27.01 -1.23
C ARG A 39 18.92 28.49 -1.38
N ASN A 40 18.43 28.91 -2.55
CA ASN A 40 17.98 30.29 -2.77
C ASN A 40 16.58 30.60 -2.23
N MET A 41 15.75 29.60 -1.91
CA MET A 41 14.45 29.83 -1.25
C MET A 41 14.55 29.91 0.28
N ALA A 42 15.65 29.44 0.89
CA ALA A 42 15.86 29.47 2.33
C ALA A 42 16.39 30.82 2.86
N ASN A 43 16.66 31.79 1.98
CA ASN A 43 17.22 33.09 2.34
C ASN A 43 16.26 34.26 2.12
N MET A 44 14.96 33.98 1.89
CA MET A 44 13.93 35.03 1.92
C MET A 44 13.59 35.33 3.37
N GLN A 45 14.30 36.35 3.88
CA GLN A 45 14.09 37.03 5.15
C GLN A 45 12.60 37.17 5.48
N VAL A 46 12.17 36.47 6.53
CA VAL A 46 10.98 36.84 7.28
C VAL A 46 11.37 38.05 8.12
N PRO A 47 10.69 39.21 8.00
CA PRO A 47 10.94 40.33 8.89
C PRO A 47 10.70 39.90 10.33
N ASN A 48 11.69 40.21 11.17
CA ASN A 48 11.70 40.04 12.61
C ASN A 48 10.59 40.90 13.24
N ILE A 49 9.35 40.40 13.24
CA ILE A 49 8.24 40.96 13.99
C ILE A 49 8.45 40.54 15.45
N GLN A 50 8.94 41.50 16.23
CA GLN A 50 9.02 41.44 17.67
C GLN A 50 7.61 41.23 18.23
N ALA A 51 7.30 39.98 18.61
CA ALA A 51 6.02 39.62 19.19
C ALA A 51 5.87 40.28 20.59
N PRO A 52 4.71 40.86 20.91
CA PRO A 52 4.43 41.33 22.27
C PRO A 52 4.41 40.14 23.25
N PRO A 53 4.75 40.36 24.53
CA PRO A 53 4.69 39.33 25.56
C PRO A 53 3.25 38.85 25.72
N VAL A 54 2.98 37.63 25.27
CA VAL A 54 1.72 36.95 25.51
C VAL A 54 1.58 36.73 27.03
N PRO A 55 0.49 37.22 27.66
CA PRO A 55 0.26 36.98 29.07
C PRO A 55 0.11 35.48 29.33
N VAL A 56 0.89 34.99 30.28
CA VAL A 56 0.76 33.66 30.89
C VAL A 56 -0.52 33.68 31.72
N ALA A 57 -1.66 33.62 31.05
CA ALA A 57 -2.99 33.67 31.65
C ALA A 57 -3.76 32.42 31.27
N GLY A 58 -4.25 31.74 32.30
CA GLY A 58 -5.27 30.71 32.17
C GLY A 58 -4.70 29.31 32.30
N GLY A 59 -4.60 28.84 33.54
CA GLY A 59 -4.75 27.41 33.78
C GLY A 59 -6.03 26.98 33.08
N GLU A 60 -5.90 26.01 32.18
CA GLU A 60 -7.02 25.31 31.57
C GLU A 60 -7.83 24.69 32.72
N ALA A 61 -8.84 25.43 33.16
CA ALA A 61 -9.91 24.89 33.95
C ALA A 61 -10.52 23.79 33.08
N ALA A 62 -10.17 22.55 33.40
CA ALA A 62 -10.75 21.34 32.84
C ALA A 62 -12.26 21.48 32.97
N SER A 63 -12.88 21.92 31.88
CA SER A 63 -14.31 22.09 31.77
C SER A 63 -14.84 20.68 31.82
N SER A 64 -15.33 20.27 32.99
CA SER A 64 -16.07 19.03 33.16
C SER A 64 -17.38 19.20 32.39
N GLU A 65 -17.34 18.94 31.09
CA GLU A 65 -18.53 18.81 30.26
C GLU A 65 -19.47 17.82 30.99
N PRO A 66 -20.77 18.15 31.09
CA PRO A 66 -21.74 17.29 31.75
C PRO A 66 -21.62 15.89 31.15
N ALA A 67 -21.44 14.88 32.01
CA ALA A 67 -21.20 13.51 31.63
C ALA A 67 -22.32 13.04 30.67
N LYS A 68 -22.03 13.07 29.37
CA LYS A 68 -22.95 12.61 28.33
C LYS A 68 -23.31 11.16 28.65
N LEU A 69 -24.59 10.83 28.59
CA LEU A 69 -25.08 9.47 28.82
C LEU A 69 -24.56 8.56 27.70
N LEU A 70 -23.34 8.06 27.83
CA LEU A 70 -22.77 7.13 26.87
C LEU A 70 -23.50 5.79 26.96
N ASP A 71 -23.74 5.20 25.79
CA ASP A 71 -24.32 3.87 25.63
C ASP A 71 -23.52 2.82 26.43
N PRO A 72 -24.20 1.90 27.15
CA PRO A 72 -23.54 0.88 27.97
C PRO A 72 -22.64 -0.06 27.15
N LYS A 73 -22.96 -0.38 25.90
CA LYS A 73 -22.15 -1.26 25.03
C LYS A 73 -20.85 -0.57 24.62
N VAL A 74 -20.90 0.72 24.30
CA VAL A 74 -19.71 1.54 24.00
C VAL A 74 -18.80 1.62 25.23
N LYS A 75 -19.37 1.87 26.41
CA LYS A 75 -18.64 1.86 27.68
C LYS A 75 -17.98 0.52 27.98
N ALA A 76 -18.66 -0.59 27.72
CA ALA A 76 -18.12 -1.93 27.93
C ALA A 76 -16.85 -2.16 27.08
N ILE A 77 -16.90 -1.88 25.77
CA ILE A 77 -15.73 -2.00 24.89
C ILE A 77 -14.60 -1.08 25.35
N CYS A 78 -14.90 0.17 25.67
CA CYS A 78 -13.91 1.11 26.16
C CYS A 78 -13.20 0.61 27.42
N ARG A 79 -13.95 0.03 28.37
CA ARG A 79 -13.41 -0.55 29.60
C ARG A 79 -12.50 -1.74 29.31
N ASP A 80 -12.92 -2.64 28.41
CA ASP A 80 -12.17 -3.85 28.09
C ASP A 80 -10.81 -3.53 27.46
N PHE A 81 -10.72 -2.44 26.67
CA PHE A 81 -9.48 -1.98 26.04
C PHE A 81 -8.77 -0.83 26.80
N SER A 82 -9.24 -0.47 28.01
CA SER A 82 -8.71 0.64 28.82
C SER A 82 -8.59 1.98 28.06
N ILE A 83 -9.63 2.34 27.31
CA ILE A 83 -9.73 3.57 26.54
C ILE A 83 -10.26 4.71 27.43
N ASP A 84 -9.74 5.93 27.23
CA ASP A 84 -10.14 7.12 27.95
C ASP A 84 -11.58 7.56 27.63
N ASP A 85 -12.27 8.13 28.63
CA ASP A 85 -13.66 8.58 28.51
C ASP A 85 -13.85 9.61 27.38
N ALA A 86 -12.84 10.44 27.10
CA ALA A 86 -12.90 11.41 26.02
C ALA A 86 -12.92 10.73 24.64
N THR A 87 -12.14 9.67 24.43
CA THR A 87 -12.20 8.85 23.22
C THR A 87 -13.50 8.03 23.15
N CYS A 88 -14.03 7.57 24.29
CA CYS A 88 -15.34 6.89 24.34
C CYS A 88 -16.49 7.81 23.90
N GLY A 89 -16.46 9.08 24.30
CA GLY A 89 -17.39 10.10 23.80
C GLY A 89 -17.33 10.24 22.28
N LYS A 90 -16.11 10.29 21.71
CA LYS A 90 -15.91 10.36 20.25
C LYS A 90 -16.41 9.13 19.51
N LEU A 91 -16.29 7.94 20.11
CA LEU A 91 -16.82 6.70 19.56
C LEU A 91 -18.36 6.69 19.59
N HIS A 92 -18.96 7.07 20.72
CA HIS A 92 -20.42 7.17 20.85
C HIS A 92 -21.00 8.15 19.84
N ASP A 93 -20.39 9.32 19.69
CA ASP A 93 -20.80 10.32 18.69
C ASP A 93 -20.65 9.82 17.25
N ALA A 94 -19.70 8.93 16.96
CA ALA A 94 -19.53 8.35 15.63
C ALA A 94 -20.54 7.23 15.34
N MET A 95 -21.01 6.53 16.38
CA MET A 95 -21.91 5.37 16.24
C MET A 95 -23.38 5.75 16.25
N LYS A 96 -23.78 6.87 16.88
CA LYS A 96 -25.19 7.28 16.98
C LYS A 96 -25.88 7.52 15.64
N ASP A 97 -25.12 7.84 14.59
CA ASP A 97 -25.64 8.13 13.25
C ASP A 97 -25.79 6.86 12.39
N ARG A 98 -25.46 5.66 12.92
CA ARG A 98 -25.46 4.41 12.16
C ARG A 98 -26.67 3.54 12.50
N GLU A 99 -27.27 2.94 11.47
CA GLU A 99 -28.42 2.04 11.60
C GLU A 99 -28.02 0.67 12.18
N ASP A 100 -26.86 0.12 11.78
CA ASP A 100 -26.36 -1.20 12.18
C ASP A 100 -25.51 -1.16 13.48
N PHE A 101 -25.98 -0.44 14.51
CA PHE A 101 -25.21 -0.16 15.74
C PHE A 101 -24.67 -1.42 16.43
N ASP A 102 -25.51 -2.44 16.61
CA ASP A 102 -25.16 -3.64 17.37
C ASP A 102 -24.15 -4.52 16.64
N GLU A 103 -24.32 -4.70 15.33
CA GLU A 103 -23.38 -5.42 14.48
C GLU A 103 -22.03 -4.71 14.37
N ASP A 104 -22.05 -3.38 14.26
CA ASP A 104 -20.83 -2.59 14.17
C ASP A 104 -20.01 -2.62 15.47
N ILE A 105 -20.67 -2.63 16.63
CA ILE A 105 -20.02 -2.79 17.94
C ILE A 105 -19.34 -4.16 18.06
N GLN A 106 -19.98 -5.23 17.61
CA GLN A 106 -19.36 -6.57 17.59
C GLN A 106 -18.19 -6.64 16.61
N ALA A 107 -18.34 -6.07 15.41
CA ALA A 107 -17.28 -6.02 14.42
C ALA A 107 -16.08 -5.20 14.93
N LEU A 108 -16.34 -4.07 15.60
CA LEU A 108 -15.33 -3.22 16.20
C LEU A 108 -14.53 -3.98 17.26
N TYR A 109 -15.20 -4.76 18.12
CA TYR A 109 -14.53 -5.59 19.13
C TYR A 109 -13.52 -6.54 18.49
N LYS A 110 -13.92 -7.30 17.46
CA LYS A 110 -13.03 -8.23 16.74
C LYS A 110 -11.82 -7.53 16.11
N VAL A 111 -12.04 -6.37 15.49
CA VAL A 111 -10.96 -5.58 14.87
C VAL A 111 -9.98 -5.06 15.93
N MET A 112 -10.49 -4.61 17.08
CA MET A 112 -9.69 -4.12 18.20
C MET A 112 -8.88 -5.25 18.86
N GLU A 113 -9.49 -6.40 19.07
CA GLU A 113 -8.84 -7.60 19.60
C GLU A 113 -7.69 -8.03 18.70
N ARG A 114 -7.94 -8.12 17.38
CA ARG A 114 -6.91 -8.43 16.39
C ARG A 114 -5.78 -7.39 16.39
N ALA A 115 -6.10 -6.10 16.35
CA ALA A 115 -5.10 -5.05 16.34
C ALA A 115 -4.19 -5.10 17.59
N THR A 116 -4.78 -5.40 18.75
CA THR A 116 -4.05 -5.55 20.02
C THR A 116 -3.18 -6.80 20.00
N ARG A 117 -3.68 -7.93 19.47
CA ARG A 117 -2.93 -9.16 19.25
C ARG A 117 -1.72 -8.94 18.33
N ASP A 118 -1.86 -8.09 17.32
CA ASP A 118 -0.78 -7.69 16.41
C ASP A 118 0.20 -6.65 17.04
N GLY A 119 0.02 -6.31 18.32
CA GLY A 119 0.89 -5.41 19.08
C GLY A 119 0.60 -3.92 18.89
N LYS A 120 -0.50 -3.54 18.23
CA LYS A 120 -0.91 -2.13 18.13
C LYS A 120 -1.46 -1.65 19.46
N LYS A 121 -1.22 -0.38 19.79
CA LYS A 121 -1.82 0.23 20.99
C LYS A 121 -3.35 0.32 20.81
N PRO A 122 -4.14 -0.11 21.80
CA PRO A 122 -5.60 -0.08 21.69
C PRO A 122 -6.15 1.32 21.38
N LEU A 123 -5.57 2.38 21.97
CA LEU A 123 -5.95 3.76 21.70
C LEU A 123 -5.78 4.15 20.22
N GLU A 124 -4.65 3.80 19.60
CA GLU A 124 -4.37 4.12 18.20
C GLU A 124 -5.28 3.32 17.26
N ALA A 125 -5.53 2.05 17.57
CA ALA A 125 -6.49 1.22 16.86
C ALA A 125 -7.91 1.82 16.95
N MET A 126 -8.35 2.22 18.13
CA MET A 126 -9.66 2.81 18.37
C MET A 126 -9.85 4.11 17.59
N LEU A 127 -8.89 5.05 17.65
CA LEU A 127 -8.96 6.31 16.91
C LEU A 127 -9.01 6.09 15.39
N THR A 128 -8.30 5.08 14.90
CA THR A 128 -8.33 4.70 13.47
C THR A 128 -9.72 4.18 13.08
N GLN A 129 -10.34 3.35 13.93
CA GLN A 129 -11.70 2.85 13.69
C GLN A 129 -12.75 3.96 13.81
N ILE A 130 -12.66 4.86 14.78
CA ILE A 130 -13.55 6.03 14.90
C ILE A 130 -13.51 6.86 13.60
N ARG A 131 -12.32 7.08 13.02
CA ARG A 131 -12.18 7.77 11.74
C ARG A 131 -12.81 7.00 10.58
N ALA A 132 -12.65 5.68 10.56
CA ALA A 132 -13.28 4.81 9.55
C ALA A 132 -14.82 4.84 9.66
N ILE A 133 -15.36 4.82 10.87
CA ILE A 133 -16.80 4.90 11.17
C ILE A 133 -17.36 6.25 10.70
N LYS A 134 -16.72 7.36 11.10
CA LYS A 134 -17.14 8.72 10.70
C LYS A 134 -17.09 8.96 9.19
N SER A 135 -16.18 8.29 8.48
CA SER A 135 -16.07 8.40 7.02
C SER A 135 -16.99 7.42 6.27
N GLY A 136 -17.80 6.62 6.96
CA GLY A 136 -18.64 5.58 6.35
C GLY A 136 -17.85 4.44 5.70
N ARG A 137 -16.55 4.34 5.98
CA ARG A 137 -15.65 3.30 5.42
C ARG A 137 -15.51 2.07 6.29
N PHE A 138 -16.03 2.10 7.52
CA PHE A 138 -16.01 0.95 8.41
C PHE A 138 -16.86 -0.18 7.82
N ALA A 139 -16.23 -1.35 7.61
CA ALA A 139 -16.85 -2.48 6.95
C ALA A 139 -18.06 -3.04 7.69
N GLY A 140 -18.07 -2.93 9.02
CA GLY A 140 -19.21 -3.25 9.87
C GLY A 140 -19.60 -4.73 9.83
N LYS A 141 -20.89 -4.98 9.60
CA LYS A 141 -21.53 -6.30 9.52
C LYS A 141 -20.79 -7.34 8.67
N GLU A 142 -20.12 -6.96 7.59
CA GLU A 142 -19.40 -7.94 6.75
C GLU A 142 -18.22 -8.61 7.46
N LEU A 143 -17.63 -7.95 8.46
CA LEU A 143 -16.57 -8.54 9.29
C LEU A 143 -17.10 -9.60 10.26
N LEU A 144 -18.43 -9.68 10.43
CA LEU A 144 -19.06 -10.74 11.21
C LEU A 144 -19.19 -12.05 10.45
N ASP A 145 -19.02 -12.03 9.12
CA ASP A 145 -19.05 -13.25 8.31
C ASP A 145 -17.82 -14.14 8.63
N PRO A 146 -18.03 -15.37 9.12
CA PRO A 146 -16.95 -16.26 9.52
C PRO A 146 -16.06 -16.65 8.33
N ASP A 147 -16.61 -16.76 7.12
CA ASP A 147 -15.83 -17.14 5.93
C ASP A 147 -14.86 -16.01 5.55
N ILE A 148 -15.30 -14.74 5.64
CA ILE A 148 -14.40 -13.57 5.47
C ILE A 148 -13.36 -13.55 6.59
N TRP A 149 -13.77 -13.72 7.84
CA TRP A 149 -12.86 -13.59 8.97
C TRP A 149 -11.77 -14.67 8.94
N ALA A 150 -12.13 -15.92 8.65
CA ALA A 150 -11.18 -17.00 8.48
C ALA A 150 -10.16 -16.71 7.35
N PHE A 151 -10.63 -16.12 6.25
CA PHE A 151 -9.76 -15.70 5.16
C PHE A 151 -8.78 -14.58 5.57
N ILE A 152 -9.26 -13.59 6.34
CA ILE A 152 -8.43 -12.50 6.86
C ILE A 152 -7.33 -13.03 7.78
N GLU A 153 -7.67 -13.95 8.68
CA GLU A 153 -6.70 -14.55 9.61
C GLU A 153 -5.71 -15.46 8.91
N LYS A 154 -6.17 -16.30 7.96
CA LYS A 154 -5.31 -17.22 7.20
C LYS A 154 -4.18 -16.50 6.46
N TYR A 155 -4.46 -15.30 5.93
CA TYR A 155 -3.52 -14.53 5.12
C TYR A 155 -2.96 -13.28 5.80
N ASN A 156 -3.33 -13.03 7.07
CA ASN A 156 -2.94 -11.84 7.85
C ASN A 156 -3.12 -10.52 7.08
N LEU A 157 -4.33 -10.29 6.54
CA LEU A 157 -4.58 -9.16 5.66
C LEU A 157 -4.55 -7.80 6.37
N ASP A 158 -3.91 -6.80 5.77
CA ASP A 158 -3.96 -5.43 6.28
C ASP A 158 -5.35 -4.79 6.14
N ASP A 159 -5.68 -3.84 7.02
CA ASP A 159 -6.96 -3.14 7.05
C ASP A 159 -7.35 -2.54 5.68
N ARG A 160 -6.37 -2.05 4.91
CA ARG A 160 -6.60 -1.52 3.56
C ARG A 160 -7.08 -2.60 2.60
N VAL A 161 -6.48 -3.78 2.65
CA VAL A 161 -6.83 -4.90 1.77
C VAL A 161 -8.13 -5.56 2.22
N ILE A 162 -8.40 -5.62 3.53
CA ILE A 162 -9.69 -6.06 4.08
C ILE A 162 -10.83 -5.20 3.55
N ASN A 163 -10.69 -3.87 3.66
CA ASN A 163 -11.72 -2.96 3.19
C ASN A 163 -11.96 -3.11 1.68
N ARG A 164 -10.90 -3.29 0.90
CA ARG A 164 -11.02 -3.54 -0.55
C ARG A 164 -11.69 -4.89 -0.84
N LEU A 165 -11.26 -5.97 -0.18
CA LEU A 165 -11.87 -7.29 -0.30
C LEU A 165 -13.37 -7.22 -0.02
N ILE A 166 -13.77 -6.56 1.06
CA ILE A 166 -15.18 -6.42 1.45
C ILE A 166 -15.95 -5.60 0.40
N GLN A 167 -15.39 -4.52 -0.13
CA GLN A 167 -16.02 -3.74 -1.20
C GLN A 167 -16.23 -4.58 -2.47
N THR A 168 -15.21 -5.34 -2.89
CA THR A 168 -15.30 -6.23 -4.05
C THR A 168 -16.34 -7.35 -3.84
N LEU A 169 -16.43 -7.92 -2.64
CA LEU A 169 -17.42 -8.96 -2.33
C LEU A 169 -18.84 -8.39 -2.20
N LYS A 170 -18.99 -7.15 -1.69
CA LYS A 170 -20.30 -6.46 -1.61
C LYS A 170 -20.90 -6.18 -2.99
N SER A 171 -20.08 -5.86 -3.99
CA SER A 171 -20.56 -5.63 -5.36
C SER A 171 -21.02 -6.93 -6.05
N ARG A 172 -20.55 -8.09 -5.58
CA ARG A 172 -20.81 -9.42 -6.15
C ARG A 172 -21.72 -10.28 -5.28
N ARG A 173 -22.89 -9.73 -4.92
CA ARG A 173 -23.88 -10.44 -4.10
C ARG A 173 -24.21 -11.81 -4.71
N GLY A 174 -24.07 -12.88 -3.93
CA GLY A 174 -24.36 -14.26 -4.33
C GLY A 174 -23.16 -15.13 -4.72
N LYS A 175 -22.02 -14.55 -5.12
CA LYS A 175 -20.80 -15.31 -5.48
C LYS A 175 -19.68 -15.24 -4.44
N LYS A 176 -19.95 -14.62 -3.29
CA LYS A 176 -18.99 -14.40 -2.20
C LYS A 176 -18.17 -15.64 -1.83
N LYS A 177 -18.83 -16.78 -1.61
CA LYS A 177 -18.16 -18.04 -1.24
C LYS A 177 -17.30 -18.61 -2.37
N GLU A 178 -17.79 -18.55 -3.60
CA GLU A 178 -17.05 -19.01 -4.79
C GLU A 178 -15.80 -18.14 -5.02
N ASP A 179 -15.94 -16.83 -4.89
CA ASP A 179 -14.85 -15.86 -5.04
C ASP A 179 -13.79 -16.05 -3.94
N LEU A 180 -14.20 -16.21 -2.68
CA LEU A 180 -13.29 -16.50 -1.56
C LEU A 180 -12.54 -17.81 -1.78
N LYS A 181 -13.22 -18.89 -2.21
CA LYS A 181 -12.58 -20.17 -2.50
C LYS A 181 -11.57 -20.06 -3.65
N ALA A 182 -11.93 -19.34 -4.71
CA ALA A 182 -11.05 -19.17 -5.86
C ALA A 182 -9.85 -18.26 -5.55
N LEU A 183 -10.02 -17.26 -4.68
CA LEU A 183 -8.91 -16.47 -4.12
C LEU A 183 -8.00 -17.34 -3.25
N ASP A 184 -8.58 -18.19 -2.38
CA ASP A 184 -7.85 -19.11 -1.50
C ASP A 184 -6.97 -20.09 -2.29
N GLU A 185 -7.51 -20.70 -3.34
CA GLU A 185 -6.78 -21.61 -4.22
C GLU A 185 -5.59 -20.90 -4.90
N ARG A 186 -5.76 -19.64 -5.32
CA ARG A 186 -4.71 -18.87 -6.01
C ARG A 186 -3.62 -18.41 -5.07
N LEU A 187 -3.99 -17.91 -3.90
CA LEU A 187 -3.03 -17.49 -2.88
C LEU A 187 -2.30 -18.70 -2.30
N GLY A 188 -2.98 -19.82 -2.08
CA GLY A 188 -2.37 -21.06 -1.59
C GLY A 188 -1.29 -21.63 -2.52
N ASN A 189 -1.40 -21.38 -3.83
CA ASN A 189 -0.41 -21.80 -4.82
C ASN A 189 0.76 -20.81 -5.03
N ALA A 190 0.67 -19.60 -4.46
CA ALA A 190 1.70 -18.58 -4.58
C ALA A 190 2.82 -18.80 -3.54
N SER A 191 4.08 -18.61 -3.94
CA SER A 191 5.24 -18.76 -3.03
C SER A 191 5.28 -17.70 -1.93
N GLN A 192 4.64 -16.55 -2.15
CA GLN A 192 4.49 -15.47 -1.18
C GLN A 192 3.04 -15.00 -1.16
N PRO A 193 2.14 -15.72 -0.46
CA PRO A 193 0.73 -15.34 -0.37
C PRO A 193 0.53 -14.00 0.35
N THR A 194 1.50 -13.61 1.19
CA THR A 194 1.52 -12.37 1.97
C THR A 194 1.88 -11.13 1.14
N GLY A 195 2.27 -11.31 -0.13
CA GLY A 195 2.46 -10.17 -1.04
C GLY A 195 1.12 -9.50 -1.32
N LEU A 196 0.77 -8.47 -0.53
CA LEU A 196 -0.44 -7.65 -0.66
C LEU A 196 -0.73 -7.26 -2.13
N GLY A 197 0.31 -7.08 -2.94
CA GLY A 197 0.20 -6.75 -4.36
C GLY A 197 -0.52 -7.81 -5.21
N LEU A 198 -0.35 -9.11 -4.94
CA LEU A 198 -1.03 -10.15 -5.71
C LEU A 198 -2.53 -10.15 -5.41
N LEU A 199 -2.91 -10.13 -4.13
CA LEU A 199 -4.33 -10.08 -3.75
C LEU A 199 -5.00 -8.82 -4.28
N VAL A 200 -4.37 -7.65 -4.14
CA VAL A 200 -4.93 -6.40 -4.69
C VAL A 200 -5.14 -6.49 -6.20
N ARG A 201 -4.19 -7.04 -6.96
CA ARG A 201 -4.34 -7.24 -8.41
C ARG A 201 -5.44 -8.25 -8.77
N LEU A 202 -5.62 -9.29 -7.95
CA LEU A 202 -6.71 -10.26 -8.13
C LEU A 202 -8.07 -9.61 -7.86
N LEU A 203 -8.17 -8.77 -6.82
CA LEU A 203 -9.38 -8.01 -6.51
C LEU A 203 -9.70 -6.99 -7.61
N GLU A 204 -8.70 -6.28 -8.13
CA GLU A 204 -8.84 -5.38 -9.29
C GLU A 204 -9.40 -6.11 -10.52
N GLY A 205 -8.82 -7.26 -10.88
CA GLY A 205 -9.33 -8.05 -11.99
C GLY A 205 -10.76 -8.57 -11.74
N LEU A 206 -11.11 -8.88 -10.49
CA LEU A 206 -12.44 -9.31 -10.10
C LEU A 206 -13.48 -8.19 -10.17
N GLU A 207 -13.08 -6.96 -9.84
CA GLU A 207 -13.87 -5.72 -9.97
C GLU A 207 -14.10 -5.37 -11.45
N GLU A 208 -13.05 -5.41 -12.27
CA GLU A 208 -13.10 -4.99 -13.67
C GLU A 208 -13.82 -6.00 -14.58
N THR A 209 -13.43 -7.28 -14.50
CA THR A 209 -13.86 -8.30 -15.48
C THR A 209 -14.97 -9.19 -14.97
N GLY A 210 -15.29 -9.10 -13.67
CA GLY A 210 -16.19 -10.04 -13.03
C GLY A 210 -15.62 -11.46 -12.92
N ARG A 211 -14.34 -11.69 -13.25
CA ARG A 211 -13.67 -12.99 -13.16
C ARG A 211 -12.26 -12.81 -12.62
N LEU A 212 -11.73 -13.81 -11.93
CA LEU A 212 -10.32 -13.76 -11.53
C LEU A 212 -9.45 -13.88 -12.79
N PRO A 213 -8.41 -13.05 -12.97
CA PRO A 213 -7.54 -13.09 -14.16
C PRO A 213 -6.98 -14.50 -14.32
N SER A 214 -6.75 -15.04 -15.51
CA SER A 214 -6.20 -16.41 -15.61
C SER A 214 -4.90 -16.52 -14.78
N PRO A 215 -4.71 -17.60 -13.99
CA PRO A 215 -3.46 -17.77 -13.24
C PRO A 215 -2.32 -17.59 -14.24
N PRO A 216 -1.25 -16.83 -13.90
CA PRO A 216 -0.12 -16.72 -14.79
C PRO A 216 0.27 -18.14 -15.13
N ARG A 217 0.15 -18.51 -16.42
CA ARG A 217 0.56 -19.84 -16.87
C ARG A 217 1.96 -19.95 -16.33
N ARG A 218 2.19 -20.84 -15.33
CA ARG A 218 3.54 -21.20 -14.89
C ARG A 218 4.25 -21.39 -16.20
N LEU A 219 5.19 -20.49 -16.52
CA LEU A 219 5.84 -20.47 -17.82
C LEU A 219 6.40 -21.87 -17.97
N GLY A 220 5.67 -22.71 -18.70
CA GLY A 220 5.83 -24.15 -18.73
C GLY A 220 7.02 -24.53 -19.60
N GLY A 221 8.01 -23.65 -19.66
CA GLY A 221 9.36 -24.04 -19.94
C GLY A 221 9.95 -24.52 -18.63
N SER A 222 10.29 -25.80 -18.57
CA SER A 222 11.26 -26.40 -17.65
C SER A 222 12.66 -25.75 -17.71
N GLY A 223 12.76 -24.48 -18.09
CA GLY A 223 13.96 -23.69 -17.95
C GLY A 223 14.06 -23.28 -16.50
N ARG A 224 15.06 -23.83 -15.79
CA ARG A 224 15.52 -23.30 -14.51
C ARG A 224 15.59 -21.78 -14.66
N PHE A 225 14.77 -21.05 -13.90
CA PHE A 225 14.93 -19.61 -13.78
C PHE A 225 16.26 -19.40 -13.06
N HIS A 226 17.32 -19.18 -13.84
CA HIS A 226 18.61 -18.72 -13.33
C HIS A 226 18.44 -17.22 -13.04
N PRO A 227 18.36 -16.77 -11.77
CA PRO A 227 18.26 -15.35 -11.43
C PRO A 227 19.56 -14.56 -11.73
N THR A 228 20.50 -15.16 -12.48
CA THR A 228 21.74 -14.55 -12.94
C THR A 228 21.63 -13.92 -14.33
N GLY A 229 20.45 -13.89 -14.93
CA GLY A 229 20.18 -13.15 -16.17
C GLY A 229 20.11 -11.65 -15.90
N THR A 230 21.24 -10.97 -16.04
CA THR A 230 21.34 -9.52 -16.21
C THR A 230 20.51 -9.06 -17.41
N PHE A 231 19.20 -8.82 -17.23
CA PHE A 231 18.29 -8.30 -18.26
C PHE A 231 18.54 -6.84 -18.65
N LEU A 232 19.56 -6.19 -18.09
CA LEU A 232 19.90 -4.79 -18.38
C LEU A 232 21.13 -4.60 -19.26
N ASN A 233 21.78 -5.68 -19.73
CA ASN A 233 22.82 -5.57 -20.74
C ASN A 233 22.52 -6.58 -21.86
N PRO A 234 21.92 -6.17 -22.99
CA PRO A 234 22.07 -6.91 -24.23
C PRO A 234 23.55 -6.81 -24.61
N ARG A 235 24.35 -7.68 -23.99
CA ARG A 235 25.75 -7.87 -24.34
C ARG A 235 25.73 -8.39 -25.77
N GLU A 236 26.13 -7.51 -26.67
CA GLU A 236 26.46 -7.77 -28.06
C GLU A 236 27.33 -9.04 -28.11
N GLU A 237 26.69 -10.18 -28.34
CA GLU A 237 27.35 -11.43 -28.68
C GLU A 237 27.63 -11.42 -30.19
N ARG A 238 28.19 -10.30 -30.65
CA ARG A 238 28.71 -10.13 -32.00
C ARG A 238 30.20 -9.89 -31.85
N GLU A 239 30.95 -10.81 -32.44
CA GLU A 239 32.37 -10.68 -32.75
C GLU A 239 33.34 -11.12 -31.65
N GLN A 240 33.22 -12.40 -31.26
CA GLN A 240 34.41 -13.25 -31.21
C GLN A 240 35.01 -13.33 -32.63
N LYS A 241 35.76 -12.31 -33.03
CA LYS A 241 36.65 -12.39 -34.19
C LYS A 241 37.92 -11.56 -34.00
N GLY A 242 38.69 -11.99 -33.01
CA GLY A 242 40.14 -12.06 -33.13
C GLY A 242 40.93 -10.77 -32.90
N ARG A 243 42.21 -11.01 -32.60
CA ARG A 243 43.29 -10.03 -32.32
C ARG A 243 43.19 -9.51 -30.88
N GLY A 244 43.83 -10.15 -29.92
CA GLY A 244 45.29 -10.27 -29.91
C GLY A 244 45.87 -8.88 -29.70
N ARG A 245 45.86 -8.41 -28.46
CA ARG A 245 46.76 -7.35 -28.03
C ARG A 245 46.97 -7.46 -26.53
N ASP A 246 48.18 -7.88 -26.22
CA ASP A 246 48.86 -7.66 -24.96
C ASP A 246 48.63 -6.22 -24.50
N GLU A 247 48.08 -6.04 -23.31
CA GLU A 247 48.22 -4.76 -22.63
C GLU A 247 48.25 -5.00 -21.12
N ASP A 248 49.49 -5.30 -20.69
CA ASP A 248 50.00 -5.06 -19.35
C ASP A 248 49.47 -3.72 -18.82
N TRP A 249 48.59 -3.75 -17.83
CA TRP A 249 48.37 -2.57 -16.99
C TRP A 249 48.33 -2.93 -15.51
N HIS A 250 49.54 -3.15 -15.00
CA HIS A 250 49.87 -2.89 -13.62
C HIS A 250 49.44 -1.48 -13.22
N HIS A 251 48.38 -1.33 -12.41
CA HIS A 251 48.20 -0.14 -11.58
C HIS A 251 47.78 -0.49 -10.16
N SER A 252 48.81 -0.70 -9.35
CA SER A 252 48.83 -0.36 -7.93
C SER A 252 48.35 1.07 -7.70
N ARG A 253 47.35 1.26 -6.83
CA ARG A 253 47.16 2.44 -5.95
C ARG A 253 45.87 2.19 -5.15
N GLY A 254 45.92 1.87 -3.87
CA GLY A 254 46.46 2.76 -2.84
C GLY A 254 45.39 3.83 -2.55
N GLY A 255 44.59 3.63 -1.50
CA GLY A 255 43.44 4.49 -1.25
C GLY A 255 42.82 4.37 0.13
N SER A 256 43.65 4.25 1.17
CA SER A 256 43.25 4.47 2.56
C SER A 256 42.54 5.82 2.70
N ARG A 257 41.28 5.82 3.16
CA ARG A 257 40.67 7.01 3.73
C ARG A 257 39.75 6.67 4.90
N SER A 258 40.41 6.59 6.05
CA SER A 258 39.85 6.81 7.38
C SER A 258 38.99 8.08 7.39
N ARG A 259 37.74 7.99 7.82
CA ARG A 259 36.97 9.15 8.27
C ARG A 259 36.35 8.87 9.62
N SER A 260 37.13 9.24 10.63
CA SER A 260 36.69 9.60 11.96
C SER A 260 35.52 10.56 11.88
N ARG A 261 34.39 10.23 12.52
CA ARG A 261 33.34 11.21 12.80
C ARG A 261 33.14 11.26 14.30
N GLY A 262 33.68 12.32 14.87
CA GLY A 262 33.71 12.58 16.30
C GLY A 262 32.33 12.91 16.86
N TYR A 263 32.20 12.50 18.11
CA TYR A 263 31.55 13.19 19.23
C TYR A 263 31.27 14.68 18.98
N ARG A 264 30.00 15.08 19.16
CA ARG A 264 29.68 16.37 19.76
C ARG A 264 28.59 16.18 20.81
N ARG A 265 28.86 16.80 21.96
CA ARG A 265 28.00 16.98 23.14
C ARG A 265 26.65 17.56 22.79
#